data_AF-A0A2E4X5V4-F1
#
_entry.id   AF-A0A2E4X5V4-F1
#
_cell.length_a   1.000
_cell.length_b   1.000
_cell.length_c   1.000
_cell.angle_alpha   90.00
_cell.angle_beta   90.00
_cell.angle_gamma   90.00
#
_symmetry.space_group_name_H-M   'P 1'
#
loop_
_entity.id
_entity.type
_entity.pdbx_description
1 polymer ?
#
loop_
_entity_poly.entity_id
_entity_poly.type
_entity_poly.pdbx_seq_one_letter_code
_entity_poly.pdbx_strand_id
1 'polypeptide(L)'
;MFKNNYFFYFLSDAFLKLSFGLIFFNYGYGKLSSLLSGNSEGLVNMVSSIPFFNNFPFFFSWALALGEIGVLIALFYGLFYSLPFSNLVTKIAGIMSLVISLVIVYQHIFAWGDNIFSYGPFEIFNAKEGKKPIFGQFLFIPISIYIIFSNKNNYNLVNDTK
;
A
#
# COMPACT_ATOMS: atom_id res chain seq x y z
N MET A 1 -13.40 32.11 -4.82
CA MET A 1 -13.81 30.76 -5.26
C MET A 1 -12.65 29.74 -5.28
N PHE A 2 -11.44 30.11 -5.71
CA PHE A 2 -10.29 29.19 -5.75
C PHE A 2 -9.74 28.73 -4.37
N LYS A 3 -9.80 29.56 -3.32
CA LYS A 3 -9.21 29.23 -2.00
C LYS A 3 -9.90 28.06 -1.28
N ASN A 4 -11.23 27.96 -1.37
CA ASN A 4 -11.98 26.82 -0.82
C ASN A 4 -11.61 25.51 -1.54
N ASN A 5 -11.42 25.54 -2.86
CA ASN A 5 -11.06 24.35 -3.62
C ASN A 5 -9.70 23.78 -3.19
N TYR A 6 -8.73 24.63 -2.83
CA TYR A 6 -7.45 24.17 -2.29
C TYR A 6 -7.57 23.53 -0.91
N PHE A 7 -8.45 24.04 -0.04
CA PHE A 7 -8.70 23.44 1.27
C PHE A 7 -9.36 22.07 1.13
N PHE A 8 -10.41 21.95 0.30
CA PHE A 8 -11.04 20.66 0.02
C PHE A 8 -10.10 19.67 -0.66
N TYR A 9 -9.24 20.13 -1.58
CA TYR A 9 -8.20 19.28 -2.17
C TYR A 9 -7.19 18.78 -1.13
N PHE A 10 -6.70 19.66 -0.25
CA PHE A 10 -5.82 19.27 0.84
C PHE A 10 -6.47 18.25 1.77
N LEU A 11 -7.72 18.50 2.16
CA LEU A 11 -8.47 17.63 3.05
C LEU A 11 -8.70 16.25 2.41
N SER A 12 -9.09 16.21 1.14
CA SER A 12 -9.29 14.97 0.39
C SER A 12 -7.98 14.18 0.26
N ASP A 13 -6.86 14.84 -0.04
CA ASP A 13 -5.54 14.22 -0.13
C ASP A 13 -5.09 13.65 1.23
N ALA A 14 -5.35 14.39 2.31
CA ALA A 14 -5.04 13.94 3.67
C ALA A 14 -5.87 12.72 4.07
N PHE A 15 -7.19 12.76 3.84
CA PHE A 15 -8.06 11.61 4.09
C PHE A 15 -7.65 10.39 3.28
N LEU A 16 -7.35 10.56 1.99
CA LEU A 16 -6.92 9.46 1.13
C LEU A 16 -5.64 8.81 1.68
N LYS A 17 -4.62 9.59 2.03
CA LYS A 17 -3.36 9.07 2.56
C LYS A 17 -3.53 8.39 3.92
N LEU A 18 -4.33 8.96 4.82
CA LEU A 18 -4.58 8.37 6.14
C LEU A 18 -5.40 7.09 6.05
N SER A 19 -6.50 7.09 5.29
CA SER A 19 -7.32 5.89 5.10
C SER A 19 -6.51 4.78 4.44
N PHE A 20 -5.72 5.10 3.42
CA PHE A 20 -4.86 4.14 2.77
C PHE A 20 -3.78 3.59 3.72
N GLY A 21 -3.10 4.46 4.47
CA GLY A 21 -2.15 4.05 5.50
C GLY A 21 -2.77 3.15 6.57
N LEU A 22 -3.99 3.46 7.04
CA LEU A 22 -4.69 2.67 8.06
C LEU A 22 -5.05 1.27 7.56
N ILE A 23 -5.43 1.14 6.28
CA ILE A 23 -5.68 -0.17 5.67
C ILE A 23 -4.40 -1.02 5.70
N PHE A 24 -3.27 -0.46 5.26
CA PHE A 24 -1.97 -1.12 5.31
C PHE A 24 -1.54 -1.47 6.74
N PHE A 25 -1.75 -0.55 7.68
CA PHE A 25 -1.44 -0.79 9.08
C PHE A 25 -2.25 -1.95 9.65
N ASN A 26 -3.55 -2.05 9.33
CA ASN A 26 -4.39 -3.14 9.82
C ASN A 26 -3.90 -4.51 9.30
N TYR A 27 -3.57 -4.59 8.01
CA TYR A 27 -2.96 -5.80 7.44
C TYR A 27 -1.62 -6.13 8.10
N GLY A 28 -0.73 -5.13 8.23
CA GLY A 28 0.61 -5.31 8.81
C GLY A 28 0.58 -5.66 10.29
N TYR A 29 -0.36 -5.08 11.06
CA TYR A 29 -0.53 -5.35 12.49
C TYR A 29 -0.97 -6.78 12.76
N GLY A 30 -1.96 -7.29 12.00
CA GLY A 30 -2.38 -8.70 12.12
C GLY A 30 -1.23 -9.66 11.82
N LYS A 31 -0.42 -9.34 10.80
CA LYS A 31 0.79 -10.10 10.45
C LYS A 31 1.84 -10.04 11.55
N LEU A 32 2.16 -8.85 12.06
CA LEU A 32 3.13 -8.67 13.13
C LEU A 32 2.72 -9.37 14.42
N SER A 33 1.44 -9.29 14.78
CA SER A 33 0.90 -10.00 15.95
C SER A 33 1.09 -11.52 15.82
N SER A 34 0.82 -12.09 14.65
CA SER A 34 1.04 -13.53 14.40
C SER A 34 2.51 -13.94 14.46
N LEU A 35 3.43 -13.06 14.02
CA LEU A 35 4.87 -13.26 14.12
C LEU A 35 5.36 -13.20 15.57
N LEU A 36 4.84 -12.27 16.37
CA LEU A 36 5.18 -12.14 17.79
C LEU A 36 4.63 -13.29 18.65
N SER A 37 3.45 -13.82 18.30
CA SER A 37 2.81 -14.90 19.05
C SER A 37 3.31 -16.30 18.69
N GLY A 38 4.27 -16.42 17.75
CA GLY A 38 4.78 -17.71 17.26
C GLY A 38 3.83 -18.48 16.33
N ASN A 39 2.69 -17.89 15.94
CA ASN A 39 1.70 -18.50 15.04
C ASN A 39 1.91 -18.06 13.59
N SER A 40 3.16 -17.97 13.15
CA SER A 40 3.53 -17.38 11.87
C SER A 40 3.61 -18.37 10.71
N GLU A 41 3.35 -19.66 10.93
CA GLU A 41 3.51 -20.70 9.91
C GLU A 41 2.71 -20.38 8.64
N GLY A 42 1.46 -19.89 8.76
CA GLY A 42 0.66 -19.51 7.59
C GLY A 42 1.27 -18.35 6.79
N LEU A 43 1.91 -17.40 7.46
CA LEU A 43 2.52 -16.23 6.82
C LEU A 43 3.87 -16.59 6.18
N VAL A 44 4.69 -17.36 6.89
CA VAL A 44 5.98 -17.86 6.39
C VAL A 44 5.75 -18.78 5.18
N ASN A 45 4.73 -19.63 5.23
CA ASN A 45 4.32 -20.48 4.10
C ASN A 45 3.78 -19.68 2.91
N MET A 46 3.08 -18.57 3.17
CA MET A 46 2.67 -17.64 2.11
C MET A 46 3.91 -17.04 1.44
N VAL A 47 4.86 -16.52 2.23
CA VAL A 47 6.06 -15.88 1.70
C VAL A 47 6.99 -16.88 0.98
N SER A 48 7.10 -18.11 1.46
CA SER A 48 7.89 -19.16 0.81
C SER A 48 7.32 -19.62 -0.53
N SER A 49 6.01 -19.46 -0.75
CA SER A 49 5.38 -19.75 -2.05
C SER A 49 5.81 -18.79 -3.16
N ILE A 50 6.41 -17.65 -2.82
CA ILE A 50 6.92 -16.67 -3.79
C ILE A 50 8.38 -17.01 -4.12
N PRO A 51 8.74 -17.29 -5.40
CA PRO A 51 10.07 -17.78 -5.78
C PRO A 51 11.23 -16.89 -5.30
N PHE A 52 11.06 -15.57 -5.34
CA PHE A 52 12.09 -14.61 -4.90
C PHE A 52 12.27 -14.58 -3.37
N PHE A 53 11.18 -14.73 -2.61
CA PHE A 53 11.21 -14.63 -1.15
C PHE A 53 11.46 -15.97 -0.45
N ASN A 54 11.42 -17.09 -1.18
CA ASN A 54 11.71 -18.43 -0.67
C ASN A 54 13.14 -18.59 -0.14
N ASN A 55 14.08 -17.73 -0.54
CA ASN A 55 15.46 -17.81 -0.06
C ASN A 55 15.59 -17.53 1.45
N PHE A 56 14.78 -16.62 2.00
CA PHE A 56 14.79 -16.25 3.42
C PHE A 56 13.38 -15.87 3.91
N PRO A 57 12.44 -16.83 4.01
CA PRO A 57 11.03 -16.55 4.19
C PRO A 57 10.71 -15.88 5.52
N PHE A 58 11.45 -16.19 6.58
CA PHE A 58 11.32 -15.50 7.88
C PHE A 58 11.68 -14.02 7.79
N PHE A 59 12.83 -13.69 7.19
CA PHE A 59 13.26 -12.30 7.04
C PHE A 59 12.26 -11.49 6.21
N PHE A 60 11.81 -12.04 5.08
CA PHE A 60 10.84 -11.37 4.21
C PHE A 60 9.45 -11.25 4.85
N SER A 61 9.04 -12.22 5.68
CA SER A 61 7.81 -12.14 6.47
C SER A 61 7.81 -10.95 7.43
N TRP A 62 8.92 -10.77 8.15
CA TRP A 62 9.12 -9.64 9.05
C TRP A 62 9.21 -8.31 8.29
N ALA A 63 9.98 -8.27 7.20
CA ALA A 63 10.14 -7.09 6.36
C ALA A 63 8.79 -6.64 5.76
N LEU A 64 7.94 -7.60 5.36
CA LEU A 64 6.61 -7.32 4.82
C LEU A 64 5.69 -6.73 5.90
N ALA A 65 5.61 -7.36 7.08
CA ALA A 65 4.75 -6.88 8.17
C ALA A 65 5.17 -5.48 8.67
N LEU A 66 6.48 -5.27 8.85
CA LEU A 66 7.02 -3.97 9.25
C LEU A 66 6.89 -2.92 8.15
N GLY A 67 7.07 -3.31 6.89
CA GLY A 67 6.87 -2.45 5.74
C GLY A 67 5.44 -1.92 5.66
N GLU A 68 4.44 -2.79 5.82
CA GLU A 68 3.03 -2.42 5.82
C GLU A 68 2.67 -1.44 6.95
N ILE A 69 3.19 -1.65 8.16
CA ILE A 69 3.02 -0.72 9.29
C ILE A 69 3.73 0.61 9.01
N GLY A 70 4.94 0.55 8.44
CA GLY A 70 5.78 1.71 8.12
C GLY A 70 5.14 2.66 7.11
N VAL A 71 4.31 2.15 6.18
CA VAL A 71 3.57 2.99 5.21
C VAL A 71 2.69 4.02 5.93
N LEU A 72 1.97 3.64 6.98
CA LEU A 72 1.14 4.60 7.73
C LEU A 72 1.97 5.72 8.33
N ILE A 73 3.08 5.38 8.96
CA ILE A 73 3.97 6.35 9.62
C ILE A 73 4.54 7.32 8.58
N ALA A 74 5.00 6.80 7.44
CA ALA A 74 5.55 7.60 6.36
C ALA A 74 4.51 8.51 5.70
N LEU A 75 3.28 8.02 5.49
CA LEU A 75 2.18 8.83 4.95
C LEU A 75 1.72 9.91 5.94
N PHE A 76 1.66 9.60 7.24
CA PHE A 76 1.33 10.57 8.28
C PHE A 76 2.39 11.68 8.36
N TYR A 77 3.67 11.32 8.33
CA TYR A 77 4.78 12.28 8.24
C TYR A 77 4.68 13.15 6.98
N GLY A 78 4.28 12.53 5.86
CA GLY A 78 4.04 13.16 4.57
C GLY A 78 2.94 14.24 4.53
N LEU A 79 2.07 14.30 5.54
CA LEU A 79 1.04 15.35 5.65
C LEU A 79 1.61 16.68 6.13
N PHE A 80 2.69 16.63 6.91
CA PHE A 80 3.32 17.83 7.45
C PHE A 80 4.34 18.39 6.46
N TYR A 81 3.86 19.21 5.53
CA TYR A 81 4.69 19.85 4.50
C TYR A 81 5.81 20.76 5.04
N SER A 82 5.73 21.16 6.31
CA SER A 82 6.77 21.96 6.97
C SER A 82 8.01 21.15 7.34
N LEU A 83 7.94 19.81 7.31
CA LEU A 83 9.05 18.94 7.70
C LEU A 83 10.00 18.69 6.51
N PRO A 84 11.32 18.58 6.77
CA PRO A 84 12.28 18.31 5.72
C PRO A 84 11.99 16.95 5.05
N PHE A 85 12.16 16.91 3.73
CA PHE A 85 11.97 15.71 2.90
C PHE A 85 10.56 15.07 2.95
N SER A 86 9.55 15.75 3.51
CA SER A 86 8.18 15.21 3.64
C SER A 86 7.61 14.69 2.30
N ASN A 87 7.84 15.41 1.20
CA ASN A 87 7.42 14.97 -0.15
C ASN A 87 8.17 13.72 -0.62
N LEU A 88 9.48 13.62 -0.35
CA LEU A 88 10.29 12.45 -0.70
C LEU A 88 9.84 11.22 0.10
N VAL A 89 9.60 11.37 1.40
CA VAL A 89 9.08 10.30 2.26
C VAL A 89 7.72 9.81 1.76
N THR A 90 6.83 10.73 1.36
CA THR A 90 5.52 10.39 0.79
C THR A 90 5.65 9.56 -0.49
N LYS A 91 6.58 9.94 -1.39
CA LYS A 91 6.82 9.21 -2.64
C LYS A 91 7.41 7.83 -2.40
N ILE A 92 8.35 7.71 -1.47
CA ILE A 92 8.93 6.42 -1.08
C ILE A 92 7.83 5.53 -0.47
N ALA A 93 6.95 6.07 0.37
CA ALA A 93 5.79 5.33 0.88
C ALA A 93 4.83 4.90 -0.23
N GLY A 94 4.62 5.74 -1.24
CA GLY A 94 3.87 5.40 -2.45
C GLY A 94 4.51 4.25 -3.22
N ILE A 95 5.83 4.27 -3.44
CA ILE A 95 6.56 3.19 -4.12
C ILE A 95 6.50 1.89 -3.31
N MET A 96 6.73 1.97 -1.99
CA MET A 96 6.64 0.80 -1.11
C MET A 96 5.25 0.18 -1.12
N SER A 97 4.19 0.99 -0.97
CA SER A 97 2.81 0.49 -1.04
C SER A 97 2.47 -0.10 -2.42
N LEU A 98 3.02 0.45 -3.51
CA LEU A 98 2.86 -0.13 -4.84
C LEU A 98 3.48 -1.52 -4.95
N VAL A 99 4.72 -1.68 -4.50
CA VAL A 99 5.42 -2.97 -4.51
C VAL A 99 4.66 -3.99 -3.66
N ILE A 100 4.24 -3.62 -2.44
CA ILE A 100 3.48 -4.51 -1.57
C ILE A 100 2.13 -4.90 -2.22
N SER A 101 1.43 -3.93 -2.83
CA SER A 101 0.16 -4.18 -3.53
C SER A 101 0.34 -5.17 -4.69
N LEU A 102 1.40 -5.02 -5.49
CA LEU A 102 1.71 -5.96 -6.57
C LEU A 102 1.99 -7.36 -6.04
N VAL A 103 2.73 -7.48 -4.93
CA VAL A 103 3.00 -8.77 -4.28
C VAL A 103 1.70 -9.41 -3.77
N ILE A 104 0.81 -8.64 -3.15
CA ILE A 104 -0.50 -9.13 -2.67
C ILE A 104 -1.35 -9.62 -3.83
N VAL A 105 -1.47 -8.82 -4.90
CA VAL A 105 -2.24 -9.19 -6.09
C VAL A 105 -1.65 -10.42 -6.77
N TYR A 106 -0.32 -10.51 -6.87
CA TYR A 106 0.36 -11.70 -7.38
C TYR A 106 0.01 -12.94 -6.55
N GLN A 107 0.10 -12.85 -5.22
CA GLN A 107 -0.21 -13.95 -4.32
C GLN A 107 -1.65 -14.44 -4.51
N HIS A 108 -2.61 -13.51 -4.52
CA HIS A 108 -4.01 -13.86 -4.68
C HIS A 108 -4.28 -14.52 -6.04
N ILE A 109 -3.76 -13.99 -7.14
CA ILE A 109 -4.03 -14.51 -8.49
C ILE A 109 -3.30 -15.84 -8.74
N PHE A 110 -1.99 -15.90 -8.45
CA PHE A 110 -1.15 -17.01 -8.89
C PHE A 110 -0.98 -18.11 -7.85
N ALA A 111 -0.99 -17.78 -6.55
CA ALA A 111 -0.82 -18.79 -5.50
C ALA A 111 -2.16 -19.32 -4.98
N TRP A 112 -3.16 -18.45 -4.82
CA TRP A 112 -4.48 -18.83 -4.30
C TRP A 112 -5.54 -19.00 -5.38
N GLY A 113 -5.27 -18.52 -6.59
CA GLY A 113 -6.20 -18.61 -7.70
C GLY A 113 -7.44 -17.75 -7.52
N ASP A 114 -7.41 -16.74 -6.65
CA ASP A 114 -8.48 -15.76 -6.44
C ASP A 114 -8.63 -14.86 -7.68
N ASN A 115 -9.85 -14.36 -7.88
CA ASN A 115 -10.18 -13.56 -9.07
C ASN A 115 -10.46 -12.10 -8.72
N ILE A 116 -10.08 -11.22 -9.64
CA ILE A 116 -10.30 -9.77 -9.51
C ILE A 116 -11.80 -9.45 -9.59
N PHE A 117 -12.55 -10.21 -10.40
CA PHE A 117 -13.99 -10.02 -10.60
C PHE A 117 -14.75 -11.28 -10.18
N SER A 118 -15.74 -11.14 -9.28
CA SER A 118 -16.65 -12.25 -8.98
C SER A 118 -17.70 -12.41 -10.09
N TYR A 119 -18.15 -11.29 -10.67
CA TYR A 119 -19.14 -11.20 -11.76
C TYR A 119 -18.85 -10.00 -12.67
N GLY A 120 -17.67 -9.97 -13.28
CA GLY A 120 -17.29 -8.96 -14.27
C GLY A 120 -17.92 -9.20 -15.65
N PRO A 121 -17.90 -8.19 -16.54
CA PRO A 121 -18.48 -8.29 -17.88
C PRO A 121 -17.75 -9.26 -18.81
N PHE A 122 -16.59 -9.77 -18.39
CA PHE A 122 -15.75 -10.70 -19.13
C PHE A 122 -15.70 -12.04 -18.39
N GLU A 123 -16.41 -13.04 -18.89
CA GLU A 123 -16.56 -14.36 -18.24
C GLU A 123 -15.22 -15.08 -17.99
N ILE A 124 -14.20 -14.85 -18.83
CA ILE A 124 -12.85 -15.38 -18.65
C ILE A 124 -12.20 -14.93 -17.33
N PHE A 125 -12.57 -13.75 -16.82
CA PHE A 125 -12.05 -13.20 -15.57
C PHE A 125 -12.97 -13.47 -14.36
N ASN A 126 -14.11 -14.15 -14.57
CA ASN A 126 -15.10 -14.42 -13.52
C ASN A 126 -14.73 -15.66 -12.71
N ALA A 127 -15.04 -15.62 -11.42
CA ALA A 127 -14.78 -16.71 -10.49
C ALA A 127 -15.64 -17.95 -10.79
N LYS A 128 -15.01 -19.13 -10.74
CA LYS A 128 -15.72 -20.38 -10.45
C LYS A 128 -16.09 -20.40 -8.96
N GLU A 129 -17.18 -21.07 -8.59
CA GLU A 129 -17.68 -21.14 -7.21
C GLU A 129 -16.56 -21.44 -6.19
N GLY A 130 -16.49 -20.64 -5.12
CA GLY A 130 -15.56 -20.82 -3.98
C GLY A 130 -14.34 -19.88 -3.90
N LYS A 131 -14.06 -19.05 -4.91
CA LYS A 131 -12.90 -18.12 -4.93
C LYS A 131 -13.24 -16.73 -4.40
N LYS A 132 -12.30 -16.07 -3.70
CA LYS A 132 -12.56 -14.77 -3.08
C LYS A 132 -12.37 -13.63 -4.10
N PRO A 133 -13.23 -12.59 -4.08
CA PRO A 133 -13.01 -11.38 -4.87
C PRO A 133 -11.89 -10.51 -4.28
N ILE A 134 -10.95 -10.07 -5.11
CA ILE A 134 -9.78 -9.27 -4.68
C ILE A 134 -9.76 -7.83 -5.21
N PHE A 135 -10.93 -7.33 -5.66
CA PHE A 135 -11.04 -5.99 -6.26
C PHE A 135 -10.53 -4.88 -5.33
N GLY A 136 -10.77 -5.01 -4.01
CA GLY A 136 -10.29 -4.04 -3.02
C GLY A 136 -8.75 -3.94 -2.99
N GLN A 137 -8.06 -5.07 -3.05
CA GLN A 137 -6.60 -5.14 -3.08
C GLN A 137 -6.06 -4.59 -4.40
N PHE A 138 -6.77 -4.81 -5.51
CA PHE A 138 -6.41 -4.25 -6.80
C PHE A 138 -6.47 -2.71 -6.82
N LEU A 139 -7.43 -2.11 -6.12
CA LEU A 139 -7.55 -0.64 -6.00
C LEU A 139 -6.35 0.01 -5.30
N PHE A 140 -5.52 -0.75 -4.58
CA PHE A 140 -4.32 -0.19 -3.95
C PHE A 140 -3.29 0.26 -4.98
N ILE A 141 -3.21 -0.39 -6.14
CA ILE A 141 -2.28 -0.03 -7.22
C ILE A 141 -2.52 1.40 -7.72
N PRO A 142 -3.72 1.78 -8.21
CA PRO A 142 -3.96 3.15 -8.69
C PRO A 142 -3.83 4.20 -7.56
N ILE A 143 -4.17 3.85 -6.32
CA ILE A 143 -4.00 4.77 -5.17
C ILE A 143 -2.51 5.00 -4.88
N SER A 144 -1.68 3.95 -4.90
CA SER A 144 -0.22 4.08 -4.75
C SER A 144 0.38 4.92 -5.89
N ILE A 145 -0.04 4.70 -7.14
CA ILE A 145 0.38 5.51 -8.29
C ILE A 145 0.01 6.97 -8.07
N TYR A 146 -1.23 7.25 -7.63
CA TYR A 146 -1.65 8.61 -7.28
C TYR A 146 -0.71 9.22 -6.23
N ILE A 147 -0.36 8.51 -5.15
CA ILE A 147 0.53 9.02 -4.10
C ILE A 147 1.92 9.33 -4.66
N ILE A 148 2.46 8.50 -5.55
CA ILE A 148 3.79 8.69 -6.17
C ILE A 148 3.81 9.96 -7.04
N PHE A 149 2.78 10.14 -7.87
CA PHE A 149 2.73 11.22 -8.86
C PHE A 149 1.97 12.46 -8.40
N SER A 150 1.33 12.41 -7.23
CA SER A 150 0.72 13.55 -6.53
C SER A 150 1.81 14.54 -6.14
N ASN A 151 2.26 15.35 -7.10
CA ASN A 151 3.04 16.53 -6.85
C ASN A 151 2.08 17.65 -6.42
N LYS A 152 1.99 17.92 -5.11
CA LYS A 152 1.76 19.31 -4.73
C LYS A 152 3.06 20.03 -5.05
N ASN A 153 2.99 20.97 -5.99
CA ASN A 153 4.05 21.91 -6.27
C ASN A 153 4.63 22.40 -4.93
N ASN A 154 5.88 22.07 -4.66
CA ASN A 154 6.68 22.79 -3.70
C ASN A 154 6.78 24.23 -4.25
N TYR A 155 5.81 25.08 -3.93
CA TYR A 155 5.91 26.53 -4.18
C TYR A 155 7.04 27.17 -3.36
N ASN A 156 7.71 26.41 -2.48
CA ASN A 156 8.85 26.84 -1.69
C ASN A 156 10.22 26.40 -2.24
N LEU A 157 10.32 26.02 -3.52
CA LEU A 157 11.63 25.92 -4.21
C LEU A 157 12.01 27.22 -4.95
N VAL A 158 11.52 28.37 -4.47
CA VAL A 158 11.98 29.70 -4.88
C VAL A 158 12.29 30.50 -3.62
N ASN A 159 13.54 30.39 -3.13
CA ASN A 159 14.30 31.50 -2.50
C ASN A 159 15.66 31.06 -1.87
N ASP A 160 16.34 30.04 -2.38
CA ASP A 160 17.77 29.81 -2.02
C ASP A 160 18.75 30.53 -2.97
N THR A 161 18.26 31.47 -3.77
CA THR A 161 19.09 32.43 -4.50
C THR A 161 18.54 33.85 -4.32
N LYS A 162 18.83 34.44 -3.16
CA LYS A 162 18.94 35.89 -2.99
C LYS A 162 20.22 36.18 -2.21
#